data_AF-A0A956DN64-F1
#
_entry.id   AF-A0A956DN64-F1
#
_cell.length_a   1.000
_cell.length_b   1.000
_cell.length_c   1.000
_cell.angle_alpha   90.00
_cell.angle_beta   90.00
_cell.angle_gamma   90.00
#
_symmetry.space_group_name_H-M   'P 1'
#
loop_
_entity.id
_entity.type
_entity.pdbx_description
1 polymer ?
#
loop_
_entity_poly.entity_id
_entity_poly.type
_entity_poly.pdbx_seq_one_letter_code
_entity_poly.pdbx_strand_id
1 'polypeptide(L)'
;MNILVSILGLALLMVVHEAGHMVAARAFGMRVTTFSIGFGPTFFKIEPHDGYFWFTSFGGKVRLRLGKHDPEKHGPTVYQVAMIPFLAYVQIAGMNPFEDQDPDDEGSYANASLFGRITAIFGGPLANYLFASVLFFAAYY
;
A
#
# COMPACT_ATOMS: atom_id res chain seq x y z
N MET A 1 -29.84 6.63 1.90
CA MET A 1 -28.47 6.17 1.55
C MET A 1 -28.53 4.68 1.33
N ASN A 2 -28.13 4.19 0.15
CA ASN A 2 -28.10 2.75 -0.11
C ASN A 2 -26.95 2.12 0.67
N ILE A 3 -27.23 1.08 1.46
CA ILE A 3 -26.21 0.38 2.28
C ILE A 3 -25.01 -0.06 1.43
N LEU A 4 -25.27 -0.49 0.19
CA LEU A 4 -24.24 -0.88 -0.78
C LEU A 4 -23.27 0.26 -1.11
N VAL A 5 -23.78 1.50 -1.23
CA VAL A 5 -22.95 2.69 -1.47
C VAL A 5 -22.07 2.98 -0.26
N SER A 6 -22.62 2.86 0.96
CA SER A 6 -21.84 3.06 2.19
C SER A 6 -20.72 2.03 2.35
N ILE A 7 -20.99 0.76 2.03
CA ILE A 7 -19.98 -0.31 2.09
C ILE A 7 -18.85 -0.06 1.08
N LEU A 8 -19.19 0.29 -0.16
CA LEU A 8 -18.19 0.62 -1.18
C LEU A 8 -17.39 1.87 -0.80
N GLY A 9 -18.04 2.88 -0.23
CA GLY A 9 -17.38 4.08 0.26
C GLY A 9 -16.40 3.79 1.39
N LEU A 10 -16.77 2.93 2.34
CA LEU A 10 -15.88 2.51 3.42
C LEU A 10 -14.70 1.70 2.90
N ALA A 11 -14.93 0.76 1.97
CA ALA A 11 -13.86 -0.03 1.36
C ALA A 11 -12.85 0.88 0.63
N LEU A 12 -13.33 1.87 -0.13
CA LEU A 12 -12.47 2.86 -0.78
C LEU A 12 -11.68 3.68 0.25
N LEU A 13 -12.32 4.12 1.33
CA LEU A 13 -11.67 4.89 2.39
C LEU A 13 -10.57 4.08 3.09
N MET A 14 -10.75 2.78 3.30
CA MET A 14 -9.69 1.91 3.83
C MET A 14 -8.51 1.82 2.87
N VAL A 15 -8.75 1.67 1.56
CA VAL A 15 -7.65 1.64 0.57
C VAL A 15 -6.87 2.95 0.56
N VAL A 16 -7.56 4.10 0.63
CA VAL A 16 -6.92 5.42 0.73
C VAL A 16 -6.11 5.55 2.03
N HIS A 17 -6.64 5.05 3.15
CA HIS A 17 -5.95 5.02 4.44
C HIS A 17 -4.63 4.26 4.35
N GLU A 18 -4.67 3.02 3.88
CA GLU A 18 -3.46 2.19 3.73
C GLU A 18 -2.47 2.82 2.75
N ALA A 19 -2.96 3.45 1.67
CA ALA A 19 -2.11 4.15 0.72
C ALA A 19 -1.38 5.33 1.37
N GLY A 20 -2.03 6.02 2.31
CA GLY A 20 -1.41 7.07 3.12
C GLY A 20 -0.23 6.58 3.94
N HIS A 21 -0.38 5.45 4.63
CA HIS A 21 0.72 4.81 5.36
C HIS A 21 1.88 4.41 4.44
N MET A 22 1.57 3.80 3.29
CA MET A 22 2.58 3.38 2.30
C MET A 22 3.39 4.57 1.76
N VAL A 23 2.70 5.64 1.35
CA VAL A 23 3.34 6.84 0.78
C VAL A 23 4.20 7.52 1.83
N ALA A 24 3.67 7.67 3.05
CA ALA A 24 4.42 8.22 4.17
C ALA A 24 5.67 7.39 4.49
N ALA A 25 5.55 6.06 4.56
CA ALA A 25 6.69 5.17 4.82
C ALA A 25 7.78 5.32 3.75
N ARG A 26 7.40 5.28 2.47
CA ARG A 26 8.35 5.41 1.35
C ARG A 26 9.01 6.77 1.27
N ALA A 27 8.32 7.85 1.69
CA ALA A 27 8.90 9.18 1.73
C ALA A 27 10.09 9.29 2.70
N PHE A 28 10.14 8.42 3.71
CA PHE A 28 11.22 8.33 4.69
C PHE A 28 12.15 7.12 4.46
N GLY A 29 12.12 6.50 3.29
CA GLY A 29 13.02 5.40 2.93
C GLY A 29 12.66 4.04 3.55
N MET A 30 11.54 3.94 4.26
CA MET A 30 11.10 2.65 4.79
C MET A 30 10.59 1.75 3.65
N ARG A 31 10.90 0.45 3.77
CA ARG A 31 10.47 -0.56 2.82
C ARG A 31 9.07 -1.06 3.15
N VAL A 32 8.28 -1.17 2.09
CA VAL A 32 6.92 -1.70 2.15
C VAL A 32 6.94 -3.06 1.48
N THR A 33 6.66 -4.12 2.24
CA THR A 33 6.73 -5.49 1.75
C THR A 33 5.44 -5.88 1.03
N THR A 34 4.29 -5.47 1.57
CA THR A 34 2.98 -5.84 1.03
C THR A 34 2.02 -4.65 1.06
N PHE A 35 1.27 -4.45 -0.01
CA PHE A 35 0.08 -3.62 -0.06
C PHE A 35 -1.09 -4.46 -0.57
N SER A 36 -2.07 -4.71 0.30
CA SER A 36 -3.20 -5.60 0.01
C SER A 36 -4.51 -4.82 0.02
N ILE A 37 -5.25 -4.93 -1.09
CA ILE A 37 -6.66 -4.57 -1.14
C ILE A 37 -7.44 -5.84 -0.81
N GLY A 38 -8.07 -5.85 0.36
CA GLY A 38 -8.76 -6.99 0.91
C GLY A 38 -7.94 -7.83 1.88
N PHE A 39 -8.59 -8.85 2.44
CA PHE A 39 -8.00 -9.84 3.36
C PHE A 39 -8.25 -11.28 2.88
N GLY A 40 -7.44 -12.21 3.39
CA GLY A 40 -7.57 -13.65 3.11
C GLY A 40 -6.81 -14.11 1.86
N PRO A 41 -7.22 -15.23 1.23
CA PRO A 41 -6.53 -15.77 0.08
C PRO A 41 -6.43 -14.76 -1.06
N THR A 42 -5.25 -14.66 -1.65
CA THR A 42 -4.96 -13.72 -2.73
C THR A 42 -5.63 -14.17 -4.02
N PHE A 43 -6.50 -13.32 -4.57
CA PHE A 43 -7.10 -13.55 -5.88
C PHE A 43 -6.14 -13.18 -7.00
N PHE A 44 -5.40 -12.08 -6.81
CA PHE A 44 -4.46 -11.57 -7.80
C PHE A 44 -3.26 -10.92 -7.10
N LYS A 45 -2.05 -11.21 -7.60
CA LYS A 45 -0.79 -10.75 -7.02
C LYS A 45 0.11 -10.23 -8.12
N ILE A 46 0.71 -9.06 -7.91
CA ILE A 46 1.76 -8.51 -8.76
C ILE A 46 2.98 -8.24 -7.89
N GLU A 47 4.12 -8.75 -8.32
CA GLU A 47 5.42 -8.48 -7.73
C GLU A 47 6.34 -7.86 -8.79
N PRO A 48 7.20 -6.90 -8.42
CA PRO A 48 8.17 -6.34 -9.35
C PRO A 48 9.25 -7.39 -9.63
N HIS A 49 9.45 -7.75 -10.89
CA HIS A 49 10.53 -8.64 -11.35
C HIS A 49 11.51 -7.84 -12.21
N ASP A 50 12.81 -7.90 -11.87
CA ASP A 50 13.88 -7.08 -12.48
C ASP A 50 13.61 -5.56 -12.45
N GLY A 51 12.95 -5.09 -11.40
CA GLY A 51 12.60 -3.67 -11.25
C GLY A 51 11.47 -3.19 -12.17
N TYR A 52 10.65 -4.10 -12.70
CA TYR A 52 9.47 -3.75 -13.51
C TYR A 52 8.22 -4.52 -13.06
N PHE A 53 7.08 -3.84 -13.11
CA PHE A 53 5.78 -4.49 -13.06
C PHE A 53 5.41 -5.01 -14.44
N TRP A 54 5.03 -6.27 -14.52
CA TRP A 54 4.66 -6.92 -15.78
C TRP A 54 3.18 -7.26 -15.80
N PHE A 55 2.49 -6.84 -16.86
CA PHE A 55 1.18 -7.35 -17.21
C PHE A 55 1.32 -8.40 -18.30
N THR A 56 0.70 -9.56 -18.11
CA THR A 56 0.65 -10.60 -19.15
C THR A 56 -0.79 -10.77 -19.61
N SER A 57 -1.04 -10.62 -20.92
CA SER A 57 -2.37 -10.84 -21.51
C SER A 57 -2.83 -12.29 -21.38
N PHE A 58 -4.15 -12.49 -21.41
CA PHE A 58 -4.78 -13.81 -21.40
C PHE A 58 -4.27 -14.64 -22.59
N GLY A 59 -3.56 -15.74 -22.33
CA GLY A 59 -2.89 -16.55 -23.34
C GLY A 59 -1.39 -16.28 -23.54
N GLY A 60 -0.76 -15.44 -22.72
CA GLY A 60 0.71 -15.36 -22.58
C GLY A 60 1.47 -14.68 -23.73
N LYS A 61 0.79 -14.30 -24.81
CA LYS A 61 1.43 -13.77 -26.04
C LYS A 61 1.91 -12.32 -25.93
N VAL A 62 1.39 -11.55 -24.98
CA VAL A 62 1.73 -10.13 -24.83
C VAL A 62 2.12 -9.86 -23.38
N ARG A 63 3.35 -9.39 -23.18
CA ARG A 63 3.87 -8.97 -21.88
C ARG A 63 4.20 -7.47 -21.92
N LEU A 64 3.47 -6.67 -21.18
CA LEU A 64 3.63 -5.20 -21.12
C LEU A 64 4.33 -4.80 -19.83
N ARG A 65 5.29 -3.86 -19.95
CA ARG A 65 5.89 -3.19 -18.80
C ARG A 65 4.95 -2.10 -18.32
N LEU A 66 4.37 -2.28 -17.13
CA LEU A 66 3.42 -1.34 -16.52
C LEU A 66 4.13 -0.14 -15.87
N GLY A 67 5.35 -0.34 -15.39
CA GLY A 67 6.11 0.71 -14.72
C GLY A 67 7.43 0.19 -14.17
N LYS A 68 8.37 1.12 -13.95
CA LYS A 68 9.63 0.85 -13.27
C LYS A 68 9.39 0.93 -11.76
N HIS A 69 9.83 -0.08 -11.03
CA HIS A 69 9.86 -0.12 -9.57
C HIS A 69 11.32 -0.23 -9.15
N ASP A 70 11.72 0.53 -8.14
CA ASP A 70 13.06 0.44 -7.58
C ASP A 70 13.00 -0.46 -6.32
N PRO A 71 13.31 -1.76 -6.45
CA PRO A 71 13.23 -2.69 -5.32
C PRO A 71 14.32 -2.44 -4.28
N GLU A 72 15.44 -1.79 -4.64
CA GLU A 72 16.49 -1.45 -3.69
C GLU A 72 16.04 -0.33 -2.76
N LYS A 73 15.35 0.68 -3.30
CA LYS A 73 14.91 1.84 -2.51
C LYS A 73 13.62 1.61 -1.70
N HIS A 74 12.68 0.81 -2.21
CA HIS A 74 11.35 0.67 -1.61
C HIS A 74 10.96 -0.76 -1.25
N GLY A 75 11.89 -1.72 -1.42
CA GLY A 75 11.65 -3.14 -1.24
C GLY A 75 10.88 -3.76 -2.41
N PRO A 76 10.86 -5.09 -2.55
CA PRO A 76 10.05 -5.79 -3.55
C PRO A 76 8.57 -5.79 -3.13
N THR A 77 7.92 -4.62 -3.17
CA THR A 77 6.54 -4.48 -2.70
C THR A 77 5.61 -5.35 -3.51
N VAL A 78 4.97 -6.29 -2.82
CA VAL A 78 3.88 -7.11 -3.34
C VAL A 78 2.59 -6.29 -3.33
N TYR A 79 1.98 -6.11 -4.50
CA TYR A 79 0.63 -5.57 -4.61
C TYR A 79 -0.34 -6.71 -4.84
N GLN A 80 -1.37 -6.82 -4.00
CA GLN A 80 -2.32 -7.91 -4.12
C GLN A 80 -3.77 -7.47 -3.90
N VAL A 81 -4.68 -8.21 -4.51
CA VAL A 81 -6.11 -8.14 -4.29
C VAL A 81 -6.56 -9.47 -3.72
N ALA A 82 -7.16 -9.45 -2.53
CA ALA A 82 -7.60 -10.63 -1.81
C ALA A 82 -9.12 -10.83 -1.92
N MET A 83 -9.59 -12.03 -1.58
CA MET A 83 -10.98 -12.43 -1.77
C MET A 83 -12.00 -11.66 -0.92
N ILE A 84 -11.60 -11.11 0.24
CA ILE A 84 -12.49 -10.31 1.10
C ILE A 84 -12.26 -8.82 0.80
N PRO A 85 -13.14 -8.15 0.04
CA PRO A 85 -12.83 -6.84 -0.56
C PRO A 85 -12.97 -5.64 0.39
N PHE A 86 -13.59 -5.81 1.55
CA PHE A 86 -13.96 -4.70 2.46
C PHE A 86 -12.89 -4.35 3.50
N LEU A 87 -11.68 -4.87 3.34
CA LEU A 87 -10.54 -4.60 4.20
C LEU A 87 -9.36 -4.16 3.32
N ALA A 88 -8.32 -3.61 3.91
CA ALA A 88 -7.04 -3.39 3.25
C ALA A 88 -5.97 -3.42 4.33
N TYR A 89 -4.72 -3.70 3.95
CA TYR A 89 -3.60 -3.55 4.87
C TYR A 89 -2.31 -3.23 4.11
N VAL A 90 -1.43 -2.48 4.76
CA VAL A 90 -0.04 -2.33 4.36
C VAL A 90 0.88 -3.01 5.37
N GLN A 91 1.95 -3.64 4.88
CA GLN A 91 3.03 -4.18 5.70
C GLN A 91 4.30 -3.37 5.45
N ILE A 92 4.79 -2.74 6.51
CA ILE A 92 6.05 -1.99 6.53
C ILE A 92 7.06 -2.85 7.28
N ALA A 93 8.24 -3.06 6.69
CA ALA A 93 9.32 -3.80 7.33
C ALA A 93 9.65 -3.17 8.68
N GLY A 94 9.83 -3.97 9.73
CA GLY A 94 10.20 -3.47 11.08
C GLY A 94 9.04 -3.19 12.01
N MET A 95 7.78 -3.35 11.56
CA MET A 95 6.61 -3.18 12.42
C MET A 95 6.14 -4.50 13.07
N ASN A 96 6.50 -5.65 12.52
CA ASN A 96 6.11 -6.95 13.07
C ASN A 96 7.21 -7.48 14.01
N PRO A 97 6.92 -7.70 15.31
CA PRO A 97 7.92 -8.20 16.27
C PRO A 97 8.31 -9.67 16.04
N PHE A 98 7.57 -10.42 15.20
CA PHE A 98 7.85 -11.81 14.87
C PHE A 98 8.57 -11.99 13.53
N GLU A 99 8.87 -10.89 12.82
CA GLU A 99 9.64 -10.94 11.58
C GLU A 99 11.13 -10.90 11.92
N ASP A 100 11.92 -11.79 11.32
CA ASP A 100 13.38 -11.77 11.45
C ASP A 100 13.90 -10.49 10.76
N GLN A 101 14.26 -9.50 11.56
CA GLN A 101 14.74 -8.20 11.11
C GLN A 101 16.27 -8.17 11.23
N ASP A 102 16.94 -7.78 10.15
CA ASP A 102 18.34 -7.40 10.22
C ASP A 102 18.44 -6.07 11.01
N PRO A 103 19.16 -6.01 12.16
CA PRO A 103 19.31 -4.79 12.93
C PRO A 103 19.95 -3.64 12.15
N ASP A 104 20.73 -3.93 11.11
CA ASP A 104 21.40 -2.92 10.28
C ASP A 104 20.58 -2.52 9.05
N ASP A 105 19.32 -2.97 8.95
CA ASP A 105 18.44 -2.62 7.85
C ASP A 105 17.98 -1.15 7.89
N GLU A 106 18.60 -0.30 7.08
CA GLU A 106 18.20 1.12 6.93
C GLU A 106 16.75 1.29 6.45
N GLY A 107 16.20 0.29 5.74
CA GLY A 107 14.82 0.29 5.26
C GLY A 107 13.79 -0.13 6.30
N SER A 108 14.21 -0.53 7.50
CA SER A 108 13.33 -0.99 8.57
C SER A 108 12.69 0.19 9.31
N TYR A 109 11.41 0.07 9.62
CA TYR A 109 10.68 1.00 10.49
C TYR A 109 11.35 1.18 11.85
N ALA A 110 11.99 0.13 12.38
CA ALA A 110 12.68 0.19 13.67
C ALA A 110 13.88 1.15 13.64
N ASN A 111 14.56 1.23 12.49
CA ASN A 111 15.76 2.03 12.27
C ASN A 111 15.46 3.42 11.68
N ALA A 112 14.22 3.65 11.25
CA ALA A 112 13.79 4.94 10.73
C ALA A 112 13.81 6.04 11.81
N SER A 113 14.06 7.27 11.37
CA SER A 113 13.99 8.46 12.25
C SER A 113 12.65 8.55 12.99
N LEU A 114 12.65 9.15 14.19
CA LEU A 114 11.42 9.36 14.97
C LEU A 114 10.33 10.05 14.14
N PHE A 115 10.70 11.06 13.35
CA PHE A 115 9.76 11.75 12.49
C PHE A 115 9.22 10.84 11.39
N GLY A 116 10.07 10.05 10.73
CA GLY A 116 9.63 9.07 9.74
C GLY A 116 8.65 8.04 10.31
N ARG A 117 8.92 7.53 11.51
CA ARG A 117 8.06 6.58 12.22
C ARG A 117 6.69 7.18 12.55
N ILE A 118 6.67 8.42 13.04
CA ILE A 118 5.44 9.16 13.30
C ILE A 118 4.68 9.38 11.99
N THR A 119 5.33 9.88 10.94
CA THR A 119 4.67 10.16 9.67
C THR A 119 4.12 8.87 9.03
N ALA A 120 4.84 7.75 9.10
CA ALA A 120 4.32 6.46 8.63
C ALA A 120 3.04 6.05 9.36
N ILE A 121 2.95 6.24 10.68
CA ILE A 121 1.73 5.96 11.45
C ILE A 121 0.61 6.96 11.13
N PHE A 122 0.91 8.25 11.03
CA PHE A 122 -0.13 9.26 10.78
C PHE A 122 -0.55 9.39 9.31
N GLY A 123 0.22 8.78 8.39
CA GLY A 123 -0.01 8.86 6.95
C GLY A 123 -1.42 8.45 6.54
N GLY A 124 -1.96 7.37 7.12
CA GLY A 124 -3.29 6.89 6.80
C GLY A 124 -4.43 7.83 7.23
N PRO A 125 -4.52 8.23 8.51
CA PRO A 125 -5.50 9.21 8.95
C PRO A 125 -5.45 10.52 8.15
N LEU A 126 -4.25 11.05 7.89
CA LEU A 126 -4.07 12.29 7.12
C LEU A 126 -4.55 12.14 5.67
N ALA A 127 -4.25 11.01 5.02
CA ALA A 127 -4.74 10.73 3.67
C ALA A 127 -6.27 10.70 3.61
N ASN A 128 -6.93 10.14 4.62
CA ASN A 128 -8.39 10.16 4.69
C ASN A 128 -8.95 11.57 4.86
N TYR A 129 -8.37 12.39 5.74
CA TYR A 129 -8.82 13.79 5.90
C TYR A 129 -8.66 14.58 4.59
N LEU A 130 -7.53 14.41 3.91
CA LEU A 130 -7.28 15.05 2.62
C LEU A 130 -8.28 14.57 1.56
N PHE A 131 -8.48 13.26 1.44
CA PHE A 131 -9.40 12.66 0.49
C PHE A 131 -10.85 13.10 0.73
N ALA A 132 -11.29 13.10 2.00
CA ALA A 132 -12.61 13.58 2.37
C ALA A 132 -12.78 15.08 2.05
N SER A 133 -11.74 15.89 2.27
CA SER A 133 -11.76 17.30 1.91
C SER A 133 -11.90 17.49 0.39
N VAL A 134 -11.12 16.76 -0.41
CA VAL A 134 -11.22 16.79 -1.89
C VAL A 134 -12.60 16.37 -2.36
N LEU A 135 -13.17 15.29 -1.82
CA LEU A 135 -14.52 14.83 -2.14
C LEU A 135 -15.57 15.87 -1.78
N PHE A 136 -15.45 16.50 -0.61
CA PHE A 136 -16.35 17.57 -0.19
C PHE A 136 -16.29 18.74 -1.17
N PHE A 137 -15.10 19.26 -1.48
CA PHE A 137 -14.99 20.37 -2.43
C PHE A 137 -15.53 20.00 -3.80
N ALA A 138 -15.17 18.83 -4.35
CA ALA A 138 -15.65 18.39 -5.66
C ALA A 138 -17.17 18.14 -5.72
N ALA A 139 -17.81 17.86 -4.58
CA ALA A 139 -19.25 17.61 -4.52
C ALA A 139 -20.07 18.90 -4.33
N TYR A 140 -19.48 19.94 -3.72
CA TYR A 140 -20.19 21.15 -3.31
C TYR A 140 -19.74 22.43 -4.04
N TYR A 141 -18.66 22.38 -4.82
CA TYR A 141 -18.12 23.48 -5.62
C TYR A 141 -17.75 22.97 -7.01
#